data_AF-A0A976L5Y6-F1
#
_entry.id   AF-A0A976L5Y6-F1
#
_cell.length_a   1.000
_cell.length_b   1.000
_cell.length_c   1.000
_cell.angle_alpha   90.00
_cell.angle_beta   90.00
_cell.angle_gamma   90.00
#
_symmetry.space_group_name_H-M   'P 1'
#
loop_
_entity.id
_entity.type
_entity.pdbx_description
1 polymer ?
#
loop_
_entity_poly.entity_id
_entity_poly.type
_entity_poly.pdbx_seq_one_letter_code
_entity_poly.pdbx_strand_id
1 'polypeptide(L)'
;MKEEIFWILLSKKLAGEASQAELLELAALLESNPEWRLSSESLSEIWSATPQPLRSSQNTHDAYLSHIVRLKEVDPSFEMVDESEQEIENIKDLLMPSSGNFFTSLLRQPKKLAAYSFVTFAVLFFSYQLVFNTGNAGASIASKNLNELTIHPGSRSKIVLPDGSQVWVNSGSKLSYASNFDGKIREVYLNGEAYFEVTKNPQKPFIVHTSGIDIKVLGTEFNVKAFDLEPTIEATLIRGSIEVLKKDDANAGSVLLKPHEKLVYQKLLEKNYYSKTSLDKEIVKAAPADLKSLIIIKPISLNIPDSDIKETAWLKNKFVFEDETLANLAVRLE
;
A
#
# COMPACT_ATOMS: atom_id res chain seq x y z
N MET A 1 23.17 26.14 54.90
CA MET A 1 24.19 25.25 55.51
C MET A 1 23.77 23.78 55.56
N LYS A 2 22.81 23.34 56.40
CA LYS A 2 22.44 21.90 56.47
C LYS A 2 21.84 21.34 55.18
N GLU A 3 21.05 22.13 54.46
CA GLU A 3 20.45 21.74 53.19
C GLU A 3 21.48 21.64 52.04
N GLU A 4 22.43 22.57 51.95
CA GLU A 4 23.52 22.52 50.97
C GLU A 4 24.40 21.28 51.18
N ILE A 5 24.72 20.97 52.44
CA ILE A 5 25.48 19.77 52.82
C ILE A 5 24.69 18.51 52.42
N PHE A 6 23.38 18.48 52.64
CA PHE A 6 22.52 17.38 52.21
C PHE A 6 22.61 17.12 50.70
N TRP A 7 22.49 18.15 49.86
CA TRP A 7 22.57 18.01 48.40
C TRP A 7 23.96 17.55 47.93
N ILE A 8 25.03 18.07 48.54
CA ILE A 8 26.40 17.65 48.23
C ILE A 8 26.60 16.17 48.58
N LEU A 9 26.21 15.74 49.79
CA LEU A 9 26.33 14.36 50.22
C LEU A 9 25.47 13.40 49.38
N LEU A 10 24.25 13.83 49.00
CA LEU A 10 23.38 13.05 48.13
C LEU A 10 24.00 12.86 46.74
N SER A 11 24.57 13.91 46.14
CA SER A 11 25.23 13.81 44.84
C SER A 11 26.43 12.85 44.87
N LYS A 12 27.27 12.93 45.92
CA LYS A 12 28.39 12.00 46.13
C LYS A 12 27.91 10.56 46.30
N LYS A 13 26.79 10.34 47.00
CA LYS A 13 26.18 9.01 47.15
C LYS A 13 25.71 8.45 45.81
N LEU A 14 25.04 9.27 44.98
CA LEU A 14 24.55 8.85 43.65
C LEU A 14 25.70 8.54 42.69
N ALA A 15 26.78 9.32 42.72
CA ALA A 15 27.99 9.08 41.93
C ALA A 15 28.83 7.87 42.40
N GLY A 16 28.55 7.33 43.61
CA GLY A 16 29.30 6.22 44.19
C GLY A 16 30.62 6.63 44.85
N GLU A 17 30.83 7.92 45.09
CA GLU A 17 32.08 8.49 45.62
C GLU A 17 32.01 8.81 47.12
N ALA A 18 30.86 8.61 47.76
CA ALA A 18 30.67 8.90 49.18
C ALA A 18 31.44 7.92 50.08
N SER A 19 32.21 8.46 51.03
CA SER A 19 32.87 7.67 52.08
C SER A 19 31.87 7.13 53.12
N GLN A 20 32.27 6.12 53.89
CA GLN A 20 31.38 5.50 54.87
C GLN A 20 30.98 6.44 56.02
N ALA A 21 31.84 7.41 56.36
CA ALA A 21 31.51 8.45 57.35
C ALA A 21 30.46 9.44 56.81
N GLU A 22 30.60 9.86 55.55
CA GLU A 22 29.66 10.75 54.86
C GLU A 22 28.28 10.12 54.67
N LEU A 23 28.20 8.79 54.47
CA LEU A 23 26.93 8.07 54.39
C LEU A 23 26.19 8.03 55.73
N LEU A 24 26.91 7.92 56.85
CA LEU A 24 26.32 7.99 58.19
C LEU A 24 25.80 9.40 58.50
N GLU A 25 26.55 10.43 58.09
CA GLU A 25 26.12 11.83 58.21
C GLU A 25 24.84 12.10 57.39
N LEU A 26 24.78 11.61 56.16
CA LEU A 26 23.59 11.71 55.31
C LEU A 26 22.39 10.98 55.95
N ALA A 27 22.60 9.79 56.53
CA ALA A 27 21.54 9.05 57.21
C ALA A 27 20.98 9.80 58.43
N ALA A 28 21.85 10.42 59.23
CA ALA A 28 21.43 11.25 60.36
C ALA A 28 20.63 12.49 59.89
N LEU A 29 21.02 13.12 58.78
CA LEU A 29 20.28 14.23 58.19
C LEU A 29 18.88 13.82 57.71
N LEU A 30 18.76 12.63 57.12
CA LEU A 30 17.49 12.06 56.65
C LEU A 30 16.54 11.69 57.79
N GLU A 31 17.05 11.22 58.94
CA GLU A 31 16.21 10.98 60.13
C GLU A 31 15.63 12.27 60.70
N SER A 32 16.40 13.36 60.67
CA SER A 32 15.95 14.65 61.18
C SER A 32 14.97 15.38 60.25
N ASN A 33 14.94 15.06 58.94
CA ASN A 33 14.11 15.74 57.94
C ASN A 33 13.40 14.72 57.03
N PRO A 34 12.16 14.31 57.35
CA PRO A 34 11.45 13.28 56.58
C PRO A 34 11.14 13.67 55.12
N GLU A 35 10.98 14.96 54.81
CA GLU A 35 10.76 15.47 53.44
C GLU A 35 11.96 15.21 52.51
N TRP A 36 13.17 15.26 53.05
CA TRP A 36 14.40 15.00 52.29
C TRP A 36 14.56 13.54 51.92
N ARG A 37 13.90 12.65 52.67
CA ARG A 37 13.86 11.22 52.36
C ARG A 37 13.14 10.96 51.05
N LEU A 38 11.96 11.55 50.87
CA LEU A 38 11.18 11.43 49.63
C LEU A 38 11.96 11.97 48.42
N SER A 39 12.62 13.12 48.59
CA SER A 39 13.44 13.73 47.53
C SER A 39 14.66 12.87 47.16
N SER A 40 15.34 12.30 48.15
CA SER A 40 16.50 11.43 47.92
C SER A 40 16.13 10.09 47.30
N GLU A 41 15.01 9.49 47.68
CA GLU A 41 14.48 8.27 47.06
C GLU A 41 14.10 8.51 45.60
N SER A 42 13.40 9.61 45.31
CA SER A 42 13.03 9.99 43.94
C SER A 42 14.24 10.21 43.04
N LEU A 43 15.27 10.91 43.52
CA LEU A 43 16.50 11.14 42.76
C LEU A 43 17.33 9.87 42.59
N SER A 44 17.34 8.98 43.58
CA SER A 44 17.94 7.65 43.45
C SER A 44 17.25 6.81 42.38
N GLU A 45 15.92 6.87 42.30
CA GLU A 45 15.14 6.17 41.28
C GLU A 45 15.45 6.72 39.89
N ILE A 46 15.45 8.04 39.71
CA ILE A 46 15.80 8.67 38.42
C ILE A 46 17.24 8.36 38.01
N TRP A 47 18.20 8.44 38.95
CA TRP A 47 19.60 8.20 38.66
C TRP A 47 19.91 6.74 38.29
N SER A 48 19.19 5.80 38.91
CA SER A 48 19.32 4.36 38.62
C SER A 48 18.44 3.88 37.47
N ALA A 49 17.49 4.70 37.02
CA ALA A 49 16.66 4.40 35.86
C ALA A 49 17.54 4.30 34.61
N THR A 50 17.61 3.11 34.03
CA THR A 50 18.23 2.92 32.72
C THR A 50 17.33 3.54 31.66
N PRO A 51 17.79 4.50 30.86
CA PRO A 51 16.98 5.07 29.79
C PRO A 51 16.58 3.93 28.84
N GLN A 52 15.27 3.73 28.67
CA GLN A 52 14.78 2.76 27.70
C GLN A 52 15.29 3.17 26.31
N PRO A 53 15.83 2.24 25.49
CA PRO A 53 16.30 2.58 24.16
C PRO A 53 15.13 3.15 23.37
N LEU A 54 15.27 4.42 22.98
CA LEU A 54 14.26 5.20 22.27
C LEU A 54 13.82 4.46 21.00
N ARG A 55 12.57 3.98 21.01
CA ARG A 55 11.90 3.57 19.77
C ARG A 55 11.57 4.83 18.98
N SER A 56 12.41 5.10 17.96
CA SER A 56 12.30 6.14 16.93
C SER A 56 12.58 7.58 17.39
N SER A 57 13.54 8.24 16.71
CA SER A 57 13.85 9.67 16.87
C SER A 57 12.76 10.61 16.36
N GLN A 58 11.74 10.08 15.66
CA GLN A 58 10.61 10.87 15.18
C GLN A 58 9.68 11.30 16.33
N ASN A 59 9.51 10.45 17.35
CA ASN A 59 8.60 10.73 18.46
C ASN A 59 9.13 11.80 19.43
N THR A 60 10.44 12.04 19.51
CA THR A 60 11.00 13.02 20.47
C THR A 60 10.78 14.45 20.01
N HIS A 61 10.88 14.70 18.69
CA HIS A 61 10.61 16.02 18.13
C HIS A 61 9.12 16.36 18.23
N ASP A 62 8.24 15.40 17.91
CA ASP A 62 6.80 15.60 18.01
C ASP A 62 6.33 15.77 19.47
N ALA A 63 6.90 15.02 20.42
CA ALA A 63 6.61 15.20 21.84
C ALA A 63 7.06 16.58 22.35
N TYR A 64 8.25 17.02 21.95
CA TYR A 64 8.78 18.36 22.27
C TYR A 64 7.88 19.47 21.70
N LEU A 65 7.49 19.36 20.43
CA LEU A 65 6.59 20.33 19.79
C LEU A 65 5.21 20.34 20.47
N SER A 66 4.66 19.18 20.81
CA SER A 66 3.37 19.09 21.53
C SER A 66 3.44 19.74 22.93
N HIS A 67 4.59 19.66 23.59
CA HIS A 67 4.81 20.31 24.88
C HIS A 67 4.89 21.83 24.75
N ILE A 68 5.59 22.34 23.74
CA ILE A 68 5.65 23.79 23.45
C ILE A 68 4.26 24.34 23.12
N VAL A 69 3.47 23.62 22.31
CA VAL A 69 2.10 24.02 21.99
C VAL A 69 1.26 24.13 23.27
N ARG A 70 1.37 23.16 24.18
CA ARG A 70 0.69 23.20 25.48
C ARG A 70 1.14 24.39 26.34
N LEU A 71 2.43 24.73 26.35
CA LEU A 71 2.94 25.89 27.11
C LEU A 71 2.40 27.21 26.55
N LYS A 72 2.33 27.34 25.22
CA LYS A 72 1.78 28.51 24.55
C LYS A 72 0.27 28.69 24.78
N GLU A 73 -0.46 27.60 24.95
CA GLU A 73 -1.89 27.65 25.32
C GLU A 73 -2.10 28.17 26.75
N VAL A 74 -1.16 27.87 27.66
CA VAL A 74 -1.24 28.29 29.07
C VAL A 74 -0.76 29.73 29.27
N ASP A 75 0.29 30.14 28.55
CA ASP A 75 0.80 31.51 28.55
C ASP A 75 0.97 32.03 27.12
N PRO A 76 0.05 32.90 26.64
CA PRO A 76 0.12 33.46 25.29
C PRO A 76 1.32 34.39 25.04
N SER A 77 2.00 34.84 26.11
CA SER A 77 3.21 35.67 26.02
C SER A 77 4.50 34.86 25.88
N PHE A 78 4.40 33.52 25.89
CA PHE A 78 5.52 32.62 25.67
C PHE A 78 6.03 32.70 24.22
N GLU A 79 7.13 33.41 24.01
CA GLU A 79 7.90 33.44 22.77
C GLU A 79 9.11 32.50 22.86
N MET A 80 9.31 31.69 21.82
CA MET A 80 10.51 30.87 21.68
C MET A 80 11.69 31.78 21.39
N VAL A 81 12.66 31.83 22.30
CA VAL A 81 13.95 32.48 22.04
C VAL A 81 14.76 31.54 21.15
N ASP A 82 14.92 31.92 19.88
CA ASP A 82 15.80 31.21 18.95
C ASP A 82 17.26 31.56 19.28
N GLU A 83 17.86 30.82 20.21
CA GLU A 83 19.27 30.97 20.61
C GLU A 83 20.26 30.46 19.54
N SER A 84 19.84 30.29 18.28
CA SER A 84 20.72 29.80 17.21
C SER A 84 21.39 30.89 16.35
N GLU A 85 21.01 32.17 16.51
CA GLU A 85 21.63 33.25 15.71
C GLU A 85 22.92 33.83 16.29
N GLN A 86 23.22 33.64 17.58
CA GLN A 86 24.42 34.24 18.21
C GLN A 86 25.71 33.39 18.12
N GLU A 87 25.64 32.09 17.77
CA GLU A 87 26.84 31.26 17.59
C GLU A 87 27.44 31.32 16.17
N ILE A 88 26.70 31.80 15.17
CA ILE A 88 27.15 31.79 13.77
C ILE A 88 28.14 32.94 13.46
N GLU A 89 28.15 34.00 14.27
CA GLU A 89 29.03 35.16 14.05
C GLU A 89 30.45 34.93 14.62
N ASN A 90 30.58 34.20 15.73
CA ASN A 90 31.87 33.92 16.38
C ASN A 90 32.72 32.83 15.68
N ILE A 91 32.16 32.09 14.72
CA ILE A 91 32.90 31.04 13.97
C ILE A 91 33.59 31.61 12.72
N LYS A 92 33.14 32.75 12.19
CA LYS A 92 33.71 33.35 10.96
C LYS A 92 35.12 33.90 11.13
N ASP A 93 35.49 34.31 12.34
CA ASP A 93 36.84 34.83 12.64
C ASP A 93 37.87 33.72 12.94
N LEU A 94 37.44 32.47 13.10
CA LEU A 94 38.33 31.37 13.50
C LEU A 94 38.75 30.44 12.35
N LEU A 95 38.21 30.64 11.15
CA LEU A 95 38.56 29.83 9.97
C LEU A 95 38.63 30.66 8.69
N MET A 96 39.70 31.45 8.53
CA MET A 96 40.50 31.50 7.29
C MET A 96 41.86 32.19 7.54
N PRO A 97 43.00 31.50 7.35
CA PRO A 97 44.19 32.16 6.86
C PRO A 97 44.13 32.23 5.32
N SER A 98 44.20 33.46 4.83
CA SER A 98 45.12 33.91 3.77
C SER A 98 45.76 32.83 2.88
N SER A 99 45.39 32.91 1.59
CA SER A 99 46.19 32.64 0.39
C SER A 99 47.61 32.09 0.57
N GLY A 100 47.83 30.87 0.06
CA GLY A 100 49.16 30.32 -0.19
C GLY A 100 49.11 28.86 -0.66
N ASN A 101 49.26 28.65 -1.97
CA ASN A 101 49.67 27.42 -2.67
C ASN A 101 49.43 26.04 -1.99
N PHE A 102 48.30 25.40 -2.27
CA PHE A 102 48.05 23.97 -1.94
C PHE A 102 47.69 23.09 -3.16
N PHE A 103 48.02 23.52 -4.38
CA PHE A 103 48.08 22.61 -5.52
C PHE A 103 49.49 22.00 -5.60
N THR A 104 49.74 20.93 -4.84
CA THR A 104 50.53 19.76 -5.28
C THR A 104 50.53 18.69 -4.19
N SER A 105 50.41 17.43 -4.59
CA SER A 105 50.54 16.20 -3.77
C SER A 105 49.27 15.63 -3.12
N LEU A 106 48.20 15.43 -3.90
CA LEU A 106 47.23 14.36 -3.63
C LEU A 106 46.81 13.60 -4.91
N LEU A 107 47.71 13.53 -5.88
CA LEU A 107 47.68 12.55 -6.96
C LEU A 107 48.82 11.57 -6.73
N ARG A 108 48.58 10.51 -5.94
CA ARG A 108 49.57 9.43 -5.87
C ARG A 108 49.03 7.99 -5.80
N GLN A 109 47.71 7.73 -5.76
CA GLN A 109 47.17 6.36 -5.90
C GLN A 109 45.76 6.31 -6.55
N PRO A 110 45.63 6.11 -7.88
CA PRO A 110 44.34 6.14 -8.58
C PRO A 110 43.39 4.98 -8.24
N LYS A 111 43.88 3.90 -7.62
CA LYS A 111 43.09 2.68 -7.35
C LYS A 111 42.12 2.82 -6.16
N LYS A 112 42.34 3.77 -5.24
CA LYS A 112 41.48 3.95 -4.05
C LYS A 112 40.34 4.94 -4.29
N LEU A 113 40.55 5.97 -5.12
CA LEU A 113 39.51 6.93 -5.51
C LEU A 113 38.36 6.29 -6.31
N ALA A 114 38.67 5.33 -7.20
CA ALA A 114 37.66 4.59 -7.94
C ALA A 114 36.77 3.71 -7.03
N ALA A 115 37.35 3.16 -5.95
CA ALA A 115 36.60 2.34 -4.99
C ALA A 115 35.60 3.17 -4.17
N TYR A 116 35.98 4.37 -3.72
CA TYR A 116 35.07 5.26 -3.00
C TYR A 116 33.94 5.81 -3.89
N SER A 117 34.22 6.02 -5.18
CA SER A 117 33.19 6.40 -6.17
C SER A 117 32.18 5.27 -6.42
N PHE A 118 32.60 4.00 -6.39
CA PHE A 118 31.70 2.88 -6.62
C PHE A 118 30.78 2.61 -5.41
N VAL A 119 31.32 2.75 -4.19
CA VAL A 119 30.54 2.58 -2.95
C VAL A 119 29.48 3.67 -2.81
N THR A 120 29.82 4.93 -3.10
CA THR A 120 28.86 6.06 -3.05
C THR A 120 27.76 5.91 -4.11
N PHE A 121 28.09 5.48 -5.32
CA PHE A 121 27.11 5.20 -6.36
C PHE A 121 26.21 4.00 -6.00
N ALA A 122 26.76 2.94 -5.40
CA ALA A 122 25.98 1.78 -4.95
C ALA A 122 25.03 2.14 -3.80
N VAL A 123 25.45 2.98 -2.85
CA VAL A 123 24.58 3.46 -1.76
C VAL A 123 23.46 4.35 -2.30
N LEU A 124 23.77 5.26 -3.24
CA LEU A 124 22.75 6.10 -3.89
C LEU A 124 21.79 5.30 -4.76
N PHE A 125 22.29 4.28 -5.47
CA PHE A 125 21.46 3.39 -6.28
C PHE A 125 20.57 2.50 -5.39
N PHE A 126 21.11 1.99 -4.29
CA PHE A 126 20.34 1.16 -3.36
C PHE A 126 19.33 1.99 -2.57
N SER A 127 19.65 3.23 -2.17
CA SER A 127 18.68 4.14 -1.55
C SER A 127 17.60 4.58 -2.54
N TYR A 128 17.96 4.83 -3.81
CA TYR A 128 16.99 5.06 -4.89
C TYR A 128 16.08 3.85 -5.07
N GLN A 129 16.63 2.63 -5.16
CA GLN A 129 15.82 1.42 -5.25
C GLN A 129 14.95 1.22 -4.01
N LEU A 130 15.43 1.55 -2.81
CA LEU A 130 14.64 1.41 -1.59
C LEU A 130 13.49 2.43 -1.55
N VAL A 131 13.70 3.66 -2.01
CA VAL A 131 12.65 4.70 -2.08
C VAL A 131 11.65 4.43 -3.21
N PHE A 132 12.12 3.99 -4.38
CA PHE A 132 11.24 3.74 -5.54
C PHE A 132 10.52 2.40 -5.49
N ASN A 133 11.05 1.40 -4.78
CA ASN A 133 10.44 0.08 -4.65
C ASN A 133 9.61 -0.08 -3.36
N THR A 134 9.61 0.92 -2.47
CA THR A 134 8.67 1.02 -1.32
C THR A 134 7.49 1.96 -1.58
N GLY A 135 7.33 2.45 -2.81
CA GLY A 135 6.14 3.19 -3.23
C GLY A 135 5.08 2.28 -3.82
N ASN A 136 4.27 1.61 -2.98
CA ASN A 136 2.82 1.35 -3.18
C ASN A 136 2.24 0.28 -2.22
N ALA A 137 2.46 0.40 -0.90
CA ALA A 137 1.70 -0.34 0.12
C ALA A 137 1.01 0.61 1.11
N GLY A 138 0.47 1.71 0.58
CA GLY A 138 -0.20 2.75 1.35
C GLY A 138 -0.87 3.75 0.42
N ALA A 139 -1.66 3.27 -0.55
CA ALA A 139 -2.61 4.13 -1.21
C ALA A 139 -3.64 4.55 -0.16
N SER A 140 -3.48 5.77 0.35
CA SER A 140 -4.56 6.53 0.96
C SER A 140 -5.80 6.33 0.09
N ILE A 141 -6.85 5.75 0.66
CA ILE A 141 -8.18 5.69 0.04
C ILE A 141 -8.69 7.13 0.05
N ALA A 142 -8.15 7.97 -0.83
CA ALA A 142 -8.90 9.08 -1.34
C ALA A 142 -10.17 8.43 -1.90
N SER A 143 -11.32 8.72 -1.27
CA SER A 143 -12.63 8.26 -1.76
C SER A 143 -12.73 8.64 -3.22
N LYS A 144 -12.36 7.70 -4.10
CA LYS A 144 -12.43 7.85 -5.54
C LYS A 144 -13.93 8.01 -5.79
N ASN A 145 -14.35 9.19 -6.23
CA ASN A 145 -15.74 9.39 -6.60
C ASN A 145 -16.04 8.42 -7.76
N LEU A 146 -16.73 7.32 -7.42
CA LEU A 146 -17.15 6.30 -8.37
C LEU A 146 -18.56 6.63 -8.83
N ASN A 147 -18.73 6.71 -10.14
CA ASN A 147 -20.02 6.67 -10.78
C ASN A 147 -20.49 5.22 -10.83
N GLU A 148 -21.78 5.01 -10.64
CA GLU A 148 -22.41 3.71 -10.69
C GLU A 148 -23.55 3.73 -11.71
N LEU A 149 -23.52 2.75 -12.62
CA LEU A 149 -24.59 2.48 -13.57
C LEU A 149 -25.20 1.12 -13.24
N THR A 150 -26.48 1.13 -12.88
CA THR A 150 -27.26 -0.09 -12.62
C THR A 150 -28.33 -0.22 -13.68
N ILE A 151 -28.37 -1.38 -14.35
CA ILE A 151 -29.32 -1.70 -15.42
C ILE A 151 -30.37 -2.66 -14.89
N HIS A 152 -31.63 -2.23 -14.92
CA HIS A 152 -32.75 -3.09 -14.52
C HIS A 152 -32.95 -4.25 -15.51
N PRO A 153 -33.49 -5.39 -15.06
CA PRO A 153 -33.86 -6.51 -15.93
C PRO A 153 -34.68 -6.06 -17.15
N GLY A 154 -34.45 -6.70 -18.30
CA GLY A 154 -35.13 -6.38 -19.56
C GLY A 154 -34.64 -5.11 -20.28
N SER A 155 -33.66 -4.38 -19.73
CA SER A 155 -33.06 -3.21 -20.37
C SER A 155 -31.55 -3.38 -20.57
N ARG A 156 -30.97 -2.57 -21.45
CA ARG A 156 -29.53 -2.52 -21.72
C ARG A 156 -29.14 -1.08 -22.00
N SER A 157 -27.90 -0.73 -21.69
CA SER A 157 -27.40 0.64 -21.90
C SER A 157 -26.05 0.64 -22.58
N LYS A 158 -25.78 1.71 -23.31
CA LYS A 158 -24.47 2.01 -23.89
C LYS A 158 -23.95 3.30 -23.27
N ILE A 159 -22.74 3.26 -22.74
CA ILE A 159 -22.05 4.42 -22.20
C ILE A 159 -20.69 4.62 -22.85
N VAL A 160 -20.21 5.86 -22.81
CA VAL A 160 -18.83 6.22 -23.18
C VAL A 160 -18.11 6.61 -21.90
N LEU A 161 -16.99 5.94 -21.63
CA LEU A 161 -16.16 6.20 -20.47
C LEU A 161 -15.29 7.46 -20.68
N PRO A 162 -14.71 8.03 -19.61
CA PRO A 162 -13.89 9.25 -19.70
C PRO A 162 -12.65 9.14 -20.61
N ASP A 163 -12.17 7.93 -20.88
CA ASP A 163 -11.07 7.66 -21.82
C ASP A 163 -11.51 7.44 -23.28
N GLY A 164 -12.81 7.61 -23.57
CA GLY A 164 -13.42 7.36 -24.87
C GLY A 164 -13.77 5.90 -25.15
N SER A 165 -13.49 4.97 -24.21
CA SER A 165 -13.87 3.57 -24.36
C SER A 165 -15.40 3.43 -24.35
N GLN A 166 -15.94 2.54 -25.19
CA GLN A 166 -17.39 2.32 -25.27
C GLN A 166 -17.75 1.03 -24.54
N VAL A 167 -18.79 1.08 -23.71
CA VAL A 167 -19.24 -0.06 -22.92
C VAL A 167 -20.73 -0.25 -23.10
N TRP A 168 -21.12 -1.47 -23.46
CA TRP A 168 -22.50 -1.92 -23.45
C TRP A 168 -22.69 -2.78 -22.21
N VAL A 169 -23.71 -2.45 -21.43
CA VAL A 169 -24.03 -3.15 -20.18
C VAL A 169 -25.37 -3.84 -20.35
N ASN A 170 -25.39 -5.14 -20.10
CA ASN A 170 -26.57 -5.99 -20.29
C ASN A 170 -27.56 -5.86 -19.12
N SER A 171 -28.71 -6.50 -19.24
CA SER A 171 -29.76 -6.51 -18.22
C SER A 171 -29.28 -7.08 -16.88
N GLY A 172 -29.80 -6.51 -15.78
CA GLY A 172 -29.48 -6.98 -14.43
C GLY A 172 -28.03 -6.76 -14.01
N SER A 173 -27.30 -5.92 -14.74
CA SER A 173 -25.86 -5.70 -14.53
C SER A 173 -25.60 -4.34 -13.88
N LYS A 174 -24.48 -4.26 -13.17
CA LYS A 174 -23.99 -3.07 -12.48
C LYS A 174 -22.53 -2.83 -12.86
N LEU A 175 -22.24 -1.59 -13.28
CA LEU A 175 -20.92 -1.14 -13.66
C LEU A 175 -20.56 0.11 -12.85
N SER A 176 -19.45 0.07 -12.12
CA SER A 176 -18.92 1.22 -11.39
C SER A 176 -17.57 1.66 -11.98
N TYR A 177 -17.36 2.95 -12.13
CA TYR A 177 -16.13 3.51 -12.72
C TYR A 177 -15.84 4.89 -12.14
N ALA A 178 -14.58 5.31 -12.14
CA ALA A 178 -14.22 6.63 -11.63
C ALA A 178 -14.64 7.74 -12.62
N SER A 179 -15.08 8.89 -12.11
CA SER A 179 -15.49 10.03 -12.94
C SER A 179 -14.41 10.46 -13.93
N ASN A 180 -13.15 10.38 -13.50
CA ASN A 180 -11.97 10.56 -14.33
C ASN A 180 -10.98 9.43 -14.07
N PHE A 181 -10.25 9.02 -15.10
CA PHE A 181 -9.13 8.10 -14.94
C PHE A 181 -7.84 8.90 -14.74
N ASP A 182 -7.63 9.51 -13.57
CA ASP A 182 -6.46 10.39 -13.33
C ASP A 182 -5.20 9.63 -12.85
N GLY A 183 -5.32 8.33 -12.55
CA GLY A 183 -4.23 7.49 -12.04
C GLY A 183 -3.32 6.89 -13.13
N LYS A 184 -2.51 5.89 -12.77
CA LYS A 184 -1.67 5.12 -13.73
C LYS A 184 -2.45 4.03 -14.48
N ILE A 185 -3.67 3.75 -14.04
CA ILE A 185 -4.55 2.69 -14.56
C ILE A 185 -5.98 3.22 -14.73
N ARG A 186 -6.74 2.57 -15.59
CA ARG A 186 -8.18 2.80 -15.80
C ARG A 186 -8.91 1.61 -15.19
N GLU A 187 -9.72 1.84 -14.17
CA GLU A 187 -10.35 0.76 -13.40
C GLU A 187 -11.86 0.88 -13.47
N VAL A 188 -12.51 -0.25 -13.74
CA VAL A 188 -13.95 -0.40 -13.67
C VAL A 188 -14.30 -1.66 -12.89
N TYR A 189 -15.44 -1.65 -12.21
CA TYR A 189 -15.94 -2.78 -11.43
C TYR A 189 -17.23 -3.27 -12.07
N LEU A 190 -17.29 -4.55 -12.41
CA LEU A 190 -18.41 -5.17 -13.10
C LEU A 190 -19.03 -6.27 -12.23
N ASN A 191 -20.35 -6.21 -12.07
CA ASN A 191 -21.19 -7.31 -11.63
C ASN A 191 -22.28 -7.52 -12.68
N GLY A 192 -22.28 -8.66 -13.34
CA GLY A 192 -23.16 -8.94 -14.48
C GLY A 192 -22.42 -9.04 -15.80
N GLU A 193 -23.06 -8.68 -16.90
CA GLU A 193 -22.53 -8.84 -18.25
C GLU A 193 -22.33 -7.49 -18.96
N ALA A 194 -21.15 -7.32 -19.55
CA ALA A 194 -20.83 -6.15 -20.34
C ALA A 194 -19.85 -6.48 -21.48
N TYR A 195 -20.05 -5.77 -22.59
CA TYR A 195 -19.16 -5.76 -23.74
C TYR A 195 -18.36 -4.46 -23.77
N PHE A 196 -17.06 -4.58 -23.95
CA PHE A 196 -16.11 -3.47 -23.86
C PHE A 196 -15.38 -3.29 -25.19
N GLU A 197 -15.43 -2.08 -25.73
CA GLU A 197 -14.53 -1.60 -26.78
C GLU A 197 -13.57 -0.60 -26.15
N VAL A 198 -12.40 -1.10 -25.73
CA VAL A 198 -11.44 -0.29 -24.98
C VAL A 198 -10.52 0.47 -25.92
N THR A 199 -10.47 1.80 -25.74
CA THR A 199 -9.53 2.66 -26.45
C THR A 199 -8.09 2.26 -26.17
N LYS A 200 -7.31 2.07 -27.23
CA LYS A 200 -5.92 1.61 -27.13
C LYS A 200 -5.03 2.65 -26.44
N ASN A 201 -4.49 2.28 -25.28
CA ASN A 201 -3.54 3.07 -24.53
C ASN A 201 -2.56 2.14 -23.76
N PRO A 202 -1.42 1.79 -24.37
CA PRO A 202 -0.43 0.89 -23.75
C PRO A 202 0.20 1.44 -22.47
N GLN A 203 0.24 2.77 -22.31
CA GLN A 203 0.84 3.42 -21.14
C GLN A 203 -0.09 3.39 -19.92
N LYS A 204 -1.39 3.17 -20.14
CA LYS A 204 -2.43 3.20 -19.11
C LYS A 204 -3.35 1.99 -19.24
N PRO A 205 -3.01 0.84 -18.62
CA PRO A 205 -3.82 -0.37 -18.68
C PRO A 205 -5.25 -0.12 -18.21
N PHE A 206 -6.19 -0.83 -18.84
CA PHE A 206 -7.59 -0.86 -18.45
C PHE A 206 -7.87 -2.18 -17.73
N ILE A 207 -8.45 -2.10 -16.54
CA ILE A 207 -8.67 -3.24 -15.64
C ILE A 207 -10.16 -3.32 -15.33
N VAL A 208 -10.76 -4.46 -15.64
CA VAL A 208 -12.11 -4.82 -15.21
C VAL A 208 -11.99 -5.73 -14.00
N HIS A 209 -12.45 -5.22 -12.86
CA HIS A 209 -12.54 -5.97 -11.62
C HIS A 209 -13.87 -6.73 -11.57
N THR A 210 -13.80 -8.03 -11.29
CA THR A 210 -14.98 -8.87 -11.07
C THR A 210 -14.96 -9.47 -9.67
N SER A 211 -15.86 -10.41 -9.37
CA SER A 211 -15.91 -11.05 -8.05
C SER A 211 -14.71 -11.96 -7.75
N GLY A 212 -14.01 -12.52 -8.76
CA GLY A 212 -12.93 -13.50 -8.55
C GLY A 212 -11.71 -13.39 -9.47
N ILE A 213 -11.82 -12.64 -10.57
CA ILE A 213 -10.68 -12.39 -11.49
C ILE A 213 -10.59 -10.92 -11.87
N ASP A 214 -9.39 -10.47 -12.18
CA ASP A 214 -9.13 -9.16 -12.75
C ASP A 214 -8.71 -9.32 -14.21
N ILE A 215 -9.32 -8.54 -15.09
CA ILE A 215 -9.12 -8.62 -16.54
C ILE A 215 -8.41 -7.35 -17.00
N LYS A 216 -7.16 -7.48 -17.40
CA LYS A 216 -6.29 -6.38 -17.82
C LYS A 216 -6.11 -6.37 -19.33
N VAL A 217 -6.35 -5.21 -19.93
CA VAL A 217 -6.24 -4.99 -21.37
C VAL A 217 -5.56 -3.65 -21.68
N LEU A 218 -5.00 -3.54 -22.89
CA LEU A 218 -4.36 -2.30 -23.36
C LEU A 218 -5.15 -1.60 -24.46
N GLY A 219 -6.12 -2.28 -25.08
CA GLY A 219 -6.88 -1.80 -26.24
C GLY A 219 -7.47 -2.98 -27.00
N THR A 220 -8.63 -3.45 -26.53
CA THR A 220 -9.15 -4.78 -26.80
C THR A 220 -10.67 -4.71 -26.89
N GLU A 221 -11.27 -5.55 -27.73
CA GLU A 221 -12.71 -5.76 -27.84
C GLU A 221 -13.03 -7.13 -27.22
N PHE A 222 -13.85 -7.14 -26.17
CA PHE A 222 -14.12 -8.34 -25.38
C PHE A 222 -15.45 -8.28 -24.64
N ASN A 223 -16.02 -9.45 -24.34
CA ASN A 223 -17.21 -9.61 -23.50
C ASN A 223 -16.82 -10.20 -22.14
N VAL A 224 -17.45 -9.73 -21.07
CA VAL A 224 -17.30 -10.30 -19.72
C VAL A 224 -18.67 -10.60 -19.16
N LYS A 225 -18.87 -11.81 -18.66
CA LYS A 225 -20.07 -12.26 -17.94
C LYS A 225 -19.68 -12.72 -16.54
N ALA A 226 -20.12 -11.99 -15.52
CA ALA A 226 -19.65 -12.14 -14.15
C ALA A 226 -20.76 -11.86 -13.12
N PHE A 227 -21.94 -12.47 -13.27
CA PHE A 227 -23.04 -12.34 -12.30
C PHE A 227 -22.70 -13.01 -10.97
N ASP A 228 -22.99 -12.37 -9.83
CA ASP A 228 -22.68 -12.93 -8.50
C ASP A 228 -23.35 -14.26 -8.19
N LEU A 229 -24.59 -14.44 -8.66
CA LEU A 229 -25.38 -15.66 -8.46
C LEU A 229 -24.96 -16.79 -9.41
N GLU A 230 -24.22 -16.49 -10.47
CA GLU A 230 -23.72 -17.51 -11.39
C GLU A 230 -22.45 -18.18 -10.85
N PRO A 231 -22.29 -19.50 -11.05
CA PRO A 231 -21.16 -20.26 -10.53
C PRO A 231 -19.84 -19.98 -11.25
N THR A 232 -19.88 -19.29 -12.39
CA THR A 232 -18.74 -19.06 -13.27
C THR A 232 -18.56 -17.58 -13.62
N ILE A 233 -17.35 -17.21 -14.01
CA ILE A 233 -17.03 -15.95 -14.69
C ILE A 233 -16.53 -16.30 -16.08
N GLU A 234 -17.05 -15.64 -17.10
CA GLU A 234 -16.63 -15.85 -18.48
C GLU A 234 -16.02 -14.57 -19.06
N ALA A 235 -14.89 -14.70 -19.74
CA ALA A 235 -14.25 -13.63 -20.50
C ALA A 235 -13.99 -14.11 -21.92
N THR A 236 -14.55 -13.41 -22.91
CA THR A 236 -14.49 -13.80 -24.31
C THR A 236 -13.74 -12.74 -25.10
N LEU A 237 -12.65 -13.12 -25.76
CA LEU A 237 -11.80 -12.20 -26.51
C LEU A 237 -12.18 -12.18 -28.00
N ILE A 238 -12.68 -11.04 -28.47
CA ILE A 238 -13.01 -10.82 -29.89
C ILE A 238 -11.75 -10.34 -30.63
N ARG A 239 -11.12 -9.27 -30.14
CA ARG A 239 -9.93 -8.67 -30.79
C ARG A 239 -8.96 -8.08 -29.79
N GLY A 240 -7.66 -8.26 -30.02
CA GLY A 240 -6.59 -7.73 -29.17
C GLY A 240 -5.99 -8.81 -28.28
N SER A 241 -5.69 -8.47 -27.03
CA SER A 241 -5.14 -9.38 -26.03
C SER A 241 -5.73 -9.10 -24.66
N ILE A 242 -5.98 -10.15 -23.89
CA ILE A 242 -6.45 -10.06 -22.51
C ILE A 242 -5.48 -10.80 -21.61
N GLU A 243 -5.02 -10.12 -20.56
CA GLU A 243 -4.32 -10.74 -19.43
C GLU A 243 -5.33 -10.90 -18.28
N VAL A 244 -5.55 -12.14 -17.83
CA VAL A 244 -6.41 -12.46 -16.69
C VAL A 244 -5.55 -12.80 -15.49
N LEU A 245 -5.83 -12.15 -14.36
CA LEU A 245 -5.16 -12.34 -13.08
C LEU A 245 -6.16 -12.84 -12.03
N LYS A 246 -5.67 -13.58 -11.03
CA LYS A 246 -6.49 -13.91 -9.86
C LYS A 246 -6.72 -12.64 -9.08
N LYS A 247 -7.94 -12.45 -8.61
CA LYS A 247 -8.21 -11.41 -7.64
C LYS A 247 -7.45 -11.70 -6.35
N ASP A 248 -6.86 -10.66 -5.76
CA ASP A 248 -6.16 -10.69 -4.47
C ASP A 248 -4.94 -11.65 -4.37
N ASP A 249 -4.46 -12.20 -5.49
CA ASP A 249 -3.27 -13.06 -5.53
C ASP A 249 -2.44 -12.82 -6.79
N ALA A 250 -1.53 -11.84 -6.69
CA ALA A 250 -0.60 -11.49 -7.76
C ALA A 250 0.47 -12.58 -8.03
N ASN A 251 0.64 -13.55 -7.12
CA ASN A 251 1.65 -14.60 -7.25
C ASN A 251 1.09 -15.85 -7.95
N ALA A 252 -0.22 -15.98 -8.11
CA ALA A 252 -0.88 -17.11 -8.77
C ALA A 252 -0.66 -17.17 -10.31
N GLY A 253 0.15 -16.26 -10.85
CA GLY A 253 0.45 -16.13 -12.27
C GLY A 253 -0.59 -15.31 -13.04
N SER A 254 -0.43 -15.24 -14.36
CA SER A 254 -1.44 -14.67 -15.26
C SER A 254 -1.73 -15.59 -16.44
N VAL A 255 -2.93 -15.47 -16.98
CA VAL A 255 -3.37 -16.22 -18.17
C VAL A 255 -3.60 -15.23 -19.30
N LEU A 256 -2.91 -15.42 -20.42
CA LEU A 256 -3.07 -14.59 -21.60
C LEU A 256 -4.00 -15.28 -22.59
N LEU A 257 -5.12 -14.63 -22.95
CA LEU A 257 -6.01 -15.11 -24.01
C LEU A 257 -5.56 -14.57 -25.36
N LYS A 258 -5.73 -15.41 -26.39
CA LYS A 258 -5.62 -15.05 -27.80
C LYS A 258 -6.99 -14.73 -28.40
N PRO A 259 -7.06 -13.99 -29.51
CA PRO A 259 -8.29 -13.79 -30.25
C PRO A 259 -9.03 -15.10 -30.52
N HIS A 260 -10.35 -15.07 -30.36
CA HIS A 260 -11.24 -16.24 -30.50
C HIS A 260 -11.13 -17.29 -29.40
N GLU A 261 -10.58 -16.92 -28.24
CA GLU A 261 -10.61 -17.75 -27.04
C GLU A 261 -11.60 -17.18 -26.01
N LYS A 262 -12.24 -18.11 -25.30
CA LYS A 262 -13.08 -17.85 -24.14
C LYS A 262 -12.46 -18.50 -22.92
N LEU A 263 -12.33 -17.73 -21.85
CA LEU A 263 -11.95 -18.19 -20.53
C LEU A 263 -13.20 -18.38 -19.67
N VAL A 264 -13.29 -19.52 -18.99
CA VAL A 264 -14.31 -19.83 -18.00
C VAL A 264 -13.62 -20.08 -16.66
N TYR A 265 -13.87 -19.22 -15.69
CA TYR A 265 -13.37 -19.32 -14.32
C TYR A 265 -14.47 -19.86 -13.39
N GLN A 266 -14.17 -20.89 -12.61
CA GLN A 266 -15.14 -21.53 -11.72
C GLN A 266 -15.11 -20.94 -10.31
N LYS A 267 -16.11 -20.12 -9.94
CA LYS A 267 -16.22 -19.50 -8.61
C LYS A 267 -16.47 -20.51 -7.48
N LEU A 268 -17.26 -21.55 -7.76
CA LEU A 268 -17.69 -22.51 -6.72
C LEU A 268 -16.60 -23.47 -6.26
N LEU A 269 -15.63 -23.81 -7.13
CA LEU A 269 -14.47 -24.61 -6.72
C LEU A 269 -13.64 -23.89 -5.66
N GLU A 270 -13.54 -22.56 -5.76
CA GLU A 270 -12.86 -21.72 -4.77
C GLU A 270 -13.66 -21.68 -3.44
N LYS A 271 -14.97 -21.39 -3.48
CA LYS A 271 -15.81 -21.34 -2.25
C LYS A 271 -15.86 -22.69 -1.51
N ASN A 272 -16.00 -23.81 -2.23
CA ASN A 272 -16.05 -25.14 -1.63
C ASN A 272 -14.70 -25.56 -1.04
N TYR A 273 -13.59 -25.10 -1.62
CA TYR A 273 -12.26 -25.32 -1.07
C TYR A 273 -12.13 -24.65 0.30
N TYR A 274 -12.46 -23.36 0.40
CA TYR A 274 -12.40 -22.63 1.68
C TYR A 274 -13.43 -23.11 2.71
N SER A 275 -14.62 -23.56 2.28
CA SER A 275 -15.66 -24.07 3.19
C SER A 275 -15.33 -25.43 3.80
N LYS A 276 -14.55 -26.30 3.13
CA LYS A 276 -14.07 -27.57 3.71
C LYS A 276 -12.95 -27.37 4.72
N THR A 277 -12.02 -26.46 4.44
CA THR A 277 -10.88 -26.16 5.33
C THR A 277 -11.31 -25.57 6.68
N SER A 278 -12.49 -24.93 6.78
CA SER A 278 -13.02 -24.42 8.05
C SER A 278 -13.68 -25.47 8.95
N LEU A 279 -14.00 -26.66 8.45
CA LEU A 279 -14.71 -27.69 9.22
C LEU A 279 -13.75 -28.70 9.88
N ASP A 280 -12.61 -28.98 9.24
CA ASP A 280 -11.63 -29.95 9.73
C ASP A 280 -10.37 -29.21 10.23
N LYS A 281 -10.14 -29.24 11.55
CA LYS A 281 -8.91 -28.74 12.19
C LYS A 281 -7.72 -29.63 11.85
N GLU A 282 -7.24 -29.58 10.61
CA GLU A 282 -5.88 -29.93 10.23
C GLU A 282 -5.48 -29.07 9.04
N ILE A 283 -4.49 -28.19 9.27
CA ILE A 283 -4.03 -27.21 8.28
C ILE A 283 -3.22 -27.96 7.21
N VAL A 284 -3.89 -28.45 6.16
CA VAL A 284 -3.21 -28.71 4.88
C VAL A 284 -3.17 -27.38 4.13
N LYS A 285 -2.07 -26.63 4.32
CA LYS A 285 -1.72 -25.48 3.48
C LYS A 285 -1.44 -25.98 2.05
N ALA A 286 -2.45 -25.93 1.19
CA ALA A 286 -2.24 -25.73 -0.24
C ALA A 286 -3.58 -25.35 -0.87
N ALA A 287 -3.94 -24.06 -0.76
CA ALA A 287 -4.88 -23.45 -1.71
C ALA A 287 -4.52 -23.94 -3.12
N PRO A 288 -5.46 -24.09 -4.07
CA PRO A 288 -5.07 -24.21 -5.47
C PRO A 288 -4.25 -22.95 -5.79
N ALA A 289 -2.93 -23.09 -5.70
CA ALA A 289 -1.95 -22.01 -5.86
C ALA A 289 -1.95 -21.53 -7.32
N ASP A 290 -2.49 -22.36 -8.21
CA ASP A 290 -2.46 -22.14 -9.63
C ASP A 290 -3.85 -21.75 -10.14
N LEU A 291 -3.97 -20.49 -10.56
CA LEU A 291 -5.07 -19.97 -11.39
C LEU A 291 -5.50 -20.94 -12.50
N LYS A 292 -4.51 -21.63 -13.09
CA LYS A 292 -4.69 -22.56 -14.19
C LYS A 292 -5.62 -23.74 -13.85
N SER A 293 -5.75 -24.11 -12.58
CA SER A 293 -6.64 -25.19 -12.14
C SER A 293 -8.11 -24.78 -12.10
N LEU A 294 -8.39 -23.47 -11.94
CA LEU A 294 -9.75 -22.91 -11.86
C LEU A 294 -10.25 -22.35 -13.20
N ILE A 295 -9.35 -22.26 -14.18
CA ILE A 295 -9.58 -21.67 -15.49
C ILE A 295 -9.67 -22.77 -16.55
N ILE A 296 -10.73 -22.74 -17.33
CA ILE A 296 -10.88 -23.54 -18.55
C ILE A 296 -10.88 -22.59 -19.74
N ILE A 297 -9.95 -22.77 -20.67
CA ILE A 297 -9.92 -22.03 -21.94
C ILE A 297 -10.61 -22.89 -23.00
N LYS A 298 -11.56 -22.30 -23.72
CA LYS A 298 -12.30 -22.92 -24.82
C LYS A 298 -12.16 -22.05 -26.08
N PRO A 299 -12.07 -22.64 -27.28
CA PRO A 299 -12.23 -21.87 -28.51
C PRO A 299 -13.68 -21.35 -28.63
N ILE A 300 -13.85 -20.19 -29.24
CA ILE A 300 -15.17 -19.69 -29.63
C ILE A 300 -15.68 -20.49 -30.84
N SER A 301 -16.90 -21.02 -30.77
CA SER A 301 -17.57 -21.65 -31.91
C SER A 301 -17.86 -20.60 -32.97
N LEU A 302 -17.16 -20.65 -34.12
CA LEU A 302 -17.37 -19.74 -35.26
C LEU A 302 -18.49 -20.19 -36.21
N ASN A 303 -19.27 -21.21 -35.85
CA ASN A 303 -20.07 -21.98 -36.80
C ASN A 303 -21.56 -21.62 -36.82
N ILE A 304 -21.85 -20.32 -37.00
CA ILE A 304 -23.22 -19.84 -37.28
C ILE A 304 -23.23 -19.23 -38.69
N PRO A 305 -24.22 -19.53 -39.55
CA PRO A 305 -24.34 -18.96 -40.90
C PRO A 305 -24.22 -17.43 -40.97
N ASP A 306 -24.53 -16.75 -39.86
CA ASP A 306 -24.56 -15.30 -39.72
C ASP A 306 -23.23 -14.68 -39.22
N SER A 307 -22.17 -15.47 -38.97
CA SER A 307 -20.87 -14.99 -38.45
C SER A 307 -20.93 -14.27 -37.09
N ASP A 308 -22.05 -14.39 -36.37
CA ASP A 308 -22.28 -13.73 -35.07
C ASP A 308 -21.67 -14.58 -33.94
N ILE A 309 -20.83 -13.98 -33.08
CA ILE A 309 -20.29 -14.65 -31.89
C ILE A 309 -21.39 -14.74 -30.83
N LYS A 310 -21.71 -15.95 -30.37
CA LYS A 310 -22.78 -16.25 -29.39
C LYS A 310 -22.76 -15.29 -28.19
N GLU A 311 -21.59 -15.08 -27.60
CA GLU A 311 -21.38 -14.25 -26.41
C GLU A 311 -21.59 -12.75 -26.65
N THR A 312 -21.67 -12.30 -27.91
CA THR A 312 -21.92 -10.91 -28.29
C THR A 312 -23.26 -10.72 -29.02
N ALA A 313 -23.99 -11.80 -29.30
CA ALA A 313 -25.23 -11.78 -30.07
C ALA A 313 -26.31 -10.89 -29.41
N TRP A 314 -26.29 -10.78 -28.09
CA TRP A 314 -27.18 -9.93 -27.31
C TRP A 314 -27.05 -8.44 -27.66
N LEU A 315 -25.91 -7.98 -28.19
CA LEU A 315 -25.73 -6.61 -28.70
C LEU A 315 -26.68 -6.32 -29.88
N LYS A 316 -27.02 -7.34 -30.67
CA LYS A 316 -27.89 -7.25 -31.84
C LYS A 316 -29.34 -7.68 -31.55
N ASN A 317 -29.74 -7.75 -30.27
CA ASN A 317 -31.03 -8.32 -29.85
C ASN A 317 -31.23 -9.77 -30.33
N LYS A 318 -30.15 -10.53 -30.50
CA LYS A 318 -30.20 -11.95 -30.82
C LYS A 318 -29.88 -12.76 -29.57
N PHE A 319 -30.63 -13.83 -29.35
CA PHE A 319 -30.36 -14.80 -28.30
C PHE A 319 -29.92 -16.10 -28.96
N VAL A 320 -28.69 -16.53 -28.67
CA VAL A 320 -28.05 -17.70 -29.28
C VAL A 320 -27.67 -18.69 -28.20
N PHE A 321 -27.98 -19.97 -28.44
CA PHE A 321 -27.68 -21.08 -27.55
C PHE A 321 -27.33 -22.32 -28.37
N GLU A 322 -26.49 -23.18 -27.80
CA GLU A 322 -26.01 -24.42 -28.41
C GLU A 322 -25.99 -25.46 -27.29
N ASP A 323 -26.63 -26.61 -27.49
CA ASP A 323 -26.68 -27.74 -26.55
C ASP A 323 -27.05 -27.36 -25.09
N GLU A 324 -27.94 -26.39 -24.92
CA GLU A 324 -28.45 -25.96 -23.60
C GLU A 324 -29.84 -26.54 -23.32
N THR A 325 -30.08 -26.92 -22.05
CA THR A 325 -31.39 -27.41 -21.62
C THR A 325 -32.39 -26.27 -21.49
N LEU A 326 -33.68 -26.56 -21.72
CA LEU A 326 -34.75 -25.55 -21.60
C LEU A 326 -34.79 -24.89 -20.21
N ALA A 327 -34.47 -25.64 -19.14
CA ALA A 327 -34.40 -25.09 -17.79
C ALA A 327 -33.33 -24.01 -17.66
N ASN A 328 -32.14 -24.23 -18.22
CA ASN A 328 -31.06 -23.24 -18.21
C ASN A 328 -31.39 -22.04 -19.11
N LEU A 329 -32.08 -22.28 -20.23
CA LEU A 329 -32.53 -21.21 -21.13
C LEU A 329 -33.60 -20.33 -20.49
N ALA A 330 -34.55 -20.91 -19.74
CA ALA A 330 -35.61 -20.16 -19.06
C ALA A 330 -35.02 -19.14 -18.08
N VAL A 331 -34.04 -19.53 -17.27
CA VAL A 331 -33.34 -18.63 -16.33
C VAL A 331 -32.64 -17.47 -17.05
N ARG A 332 -32.19 -17.67 -18.30
CA ARG A 332 -31.56 -16.62 -19.11
C ARG A 332 -32.57 -15.66 -19.77
N LEU A 333 -33.84 -16.04 -19.83
CA LEU A 333 -34.92 -15.26 -20.45
C LEU A 333 -35.70 -14.41 -19.44
N GLU A 334 -35.59 -14.73 -18.15
CA GLU A 334 -36.16 -13.95 -17.02
C GLU A 334 -35.42 -12.63 -16.79
#